data_AF-A0AAQ4CS60-F1
#
_entry.id   AF-A0AAQ4CS60-F1
#
_cell.length_a   1.000
_cell.length_b   1.000
_cell.length_c   1.000
_cell.angle_alpha   90.00
_cell.angle_beta   90.00
_cell.angle_gamma   90.00
#
_symmetry.space_group_name_H-M   'P 1'
#
loop_
_entity.id
_entity.type
_entity.pdbx_description
1 polymer ?
#
loop_
_entity_poly.entity_id
_entity_poly.type
_entity_poly.pdbx_seq_one_letter_code
_entity_poly.pdbx_strand_id
1 'polypeptide(L)'
;MIEDKLREIYGIDKFGKNVPEWAEEVKYEFVDYFMGEKLHDAKVWISEYLRVLEEIKERLKINGVLYSKEMKSFLDDPRRHLVKKLFIYYHDLIRGRITVEDFIKKGKQAITSSFNSNMRSIYQSWGLFSLLLLLSERGYVLIYPEHRYIDLDRNGKQKSGIIPPNVVVGNVFNSFSFFLEAPRPISWEDGKDLEKVWKFYSLVRPDMLIYEGIEVDIVDFNGDIPIKRPHYIVEFKELENWWKRWRYLKDYKPLSGNEWRARWLKGLYEGLAEVLGVKEKELPSFSEGETKRVKEYKVIELYKAIYRPKKGMVISRVSVDSTVKEDLGEGIILVDDVRFDYNKLKDIVNELTYTNSVENVDIRELAYKFALSKRDEFMAWLKSQGISLSL
;
A
#
# COMPACT_ATOMS: atom_id res chain seq x y z
N MET A 1 -34.67 27.59 5.61
CA MET A 1 -34.55 29.07 5.73
C MET A 1 -33.29 29.73 5.15
N ILE A 2 -32.28 29.01 4.67
CA ILE A 2 -31.29 29.52 3.67
C ILE A 2 -31.23 28.53 2.51
N GLU A 3 -31.25 27.24 2.83
CA GLU A 3 -31.34 26.11 1.90
C GLU A 3 -32.56 26.23 0.97
N ASP A 4 -33.74 26.57 1.50
CA ASP A 4 -34.95 26.75 0.69
C ASP A 4 -34.81 27.91 -0.30
N LYS A 5 -34.17 29.01 0.11
CA LYS A 5 -33.88 30.16 -0.77
C LYS A 5 -32.86 29.81 -1.85
N LEU A 6 -31.84 29.00 -1.55
CA LEU A 6 -30.87 28.56 -2.55
C LEU A 6 -31.52 27.64 -3.60
N ARG A 7 -32.43 26.76 -3.18
CA ARG A 7 -33.21 25.92 -4.09
C ARG A 7 -34.17 26.75 -4.95
N GLU A 8 -34.81 27.75 -4.36
CA GLU A 8 -35.72 28.67 -5.04
C GLU A 8 -34.98 29.53 -6.08
N ILE A 9 -33.83 30.12 -5.73
CA ILE A 9 -33.03 31.00 -6.61
C ILE A 9 -32.44 30.24 -7.79
N TYR A 10 -31.89 29.04 -7.55
CA TYR A 10 -31.15 28.29 -8.59
C TYR A 10 -31.97 27.17 -9.23
N GLY A 11 -33.24 26.99 -8.84
CA GLY A 11 -34.08 25.91 -9.33
C GLY A 11 -33.47 24.52 -9.07
N ILE A 12 -32.71 24.38 -7.99
CA ILE A 12 -32.04 23.12 -7.63
C ILE A 12 -33.12 22.14 -7.16
N ASP A 13 -33.46 21.20 -8.04
CA ASP A 13 -34.45 20.17 -7.75
C ASP A 13 -33.88 19.08 -6.81
N LYS A 14 -34.74 18.13 -6.41
CA LYS A 14 -34.34 16.96 -5.61
C LYS A 14 -33.27 16.08 -6.28
N PHE A 15 -33.03 16.27 -7.57
CA PHE A 15 -32.02 15.56 -8.36
C PHE A 15 -30.73 16.38 -8.52
N GLY A 16 -30.68 17.63 -8.04
CA GLY A 16 -29.51 18.50 -8.14
C GLY A 16 -29.24 19.04 -9.54
N LYS A 17 -30.26 19.22 -10.36
CA LYS A 17 -30.06 19.93 -11.63
C LYS A 17 -29.72 21.40 -11.37
N ASN A 18 -28.89 22.00 -12.22
CA ASN A 18 -28.46 23.41 -12.16
C ASN A 18 -27.61 23.77 -10.92
N VAL A 19 -26.63 22.93 -10.57
CA VAL A 19 -25.63 23.29 -9.55
C VAL A 19 -24.80 24.49 -10.03
N PRO A 20 -24.72 25.60 -9.28
CA PRO A 20 -23.97 26.78 -9.69
C PRO A 20 -22.46 26.52 -9.74
N GLU A 21 -21.70 27.26 -10.55
CA GLU A 21 -20.24 27.12 -10.64
C GLU A 21 -19.52 27.41 -9.31
N TRP A 22 -20.02 28.38 -8.53
CA TRP A 22 -19.47 28.72 -7.19
C TRP A 22 -19.55 27.55 -6.19
N ALA A 23 -20.40 26.54 -6.44
CA ALA A 23 -20.44 25.33 -5.63
C ALA A 23 -19.10 24.58 -5.63
N GLU A 24 -18.36 24.65 -6.74
CA GLU A 24 -17.03 24.08 -6.81
C GLU A 24 -16.05 24.86 -5.92
N GLU A 25 -16.13 26.20 -5.95
CA GLU A 25 -15.29 27.10 -5.14
C GLU A 25 -15.49 26.86 -3.65
N VAL A 26 -16.73 26.69 -3.19
CA VAL A 26 -17.03 26.40 -1.78
C VAL A 26 -16.35 25.10 -1.32
N LYS A 27 -16.27 24.07 -2.17
CA LYS A 27 -15.54 22.84 -1.82
C LYS A 27 -14.04 23.09 -1.70
N TYR A 28 -13.46 23.96 -2.53
CA TYR A 28 -12.06 24.36 -2.41
C TYR A 28 -11.81 25.12 -1.11
N GLU A 29 -12.64 26.12 -0.79
CA GLU A 29 -12.55 26.87 0.47
C GLU A 29 -12.67 25.95 1.69
N PHE A 30 -13.58 24.97 1.64
CA PHE A 30 -13.73 23.97 2.69
C PHE A 30 -12.44 23.16 2.89
N VAL A 31 -11.83 22.70 1.79
CA VAL A 31 -10.56 21.96 1.84
C VAL A 31 -9.45 22.83 2.40
N ASP A 32 -9.33 24.08 1.96
CA ASP A 32 -8.28 24.98 2.44
C ASP A 32 -8.43 25.29 3.92
N TYR A 33 -9.65 25.56 4.37
CA TYR A 33 -9.94 25.84 5.77
C TYR A 33 -9.54 24.69 6.70
N PHE A 34 -9.81 23.44 6.32
CA PHE A 34 -9.51 22.29 7.18
C PHE A 34 -8.15 21.64 6.94
N MET A 35 -7.56 21.80 5.76
CA MET A 35 -6.38 21.03 5.33
C MET A 35 -5.24 21.91 4.79
N GLY A 36 -5.39 23.24 4.74
CA GLY A 36 -4.43 24.16 4.12
C GLY A 36 -2.97 23.94 4.54
N GLU A 37 -2.69 23.88 5.84
CA GLU A 37 -1.35 23.60 6.36
C GLU A 37 -0.87 22.19 5.97
N LYS A 38 -1.73 21.18 6.11
CA LYS A 38 -1.40 19.79 5.77
C LYS A 38 -1.13 19.59 4.28
N LEU A 39 -1.75 20.39 3.41
CA LEU A 39 -1.48 20.37 1.98
C LEU A 39 -0.07 20.84 1.65
N HIS A 40 0.54 21.70 2.49
CA HIS A 40 1.95 22.03 2.38
C HIS A 40 2.83 20.81 2.66
N ASP A 41 2.56 20.08 3.76
CA ASP A 41 3.29 18.85 4.09
C ASP A 41 3.18 17.80 2.98
N ALA A 42 1.99 17.63 2.39
CA ALA A 42 1.80 16.72 1.27
C ALA A 42 2.69 17.07 0.08
N LYS A 43 2.82 18.36 -0.27
CA LYS A 43 3.70 18.79 -1.36
C LYS A 43 5.16 18.45 -1.07
N VAL A 44 5.61 18.62 0.17
CA VAL A 44 6.97 18.24 0.59
C VAL A 44 7.19 16.72 0.45
N TRP A 45 6.26 15.91 0.96
CA TRP A 45 6.37 14.45 0.88
C TRP A 45 6.36 13.95 -0.57
N ILE A 46 5.51 14.54 -1.42
CA ILE A 46 5.46 14.22 -2.85
C ILE A 46 6.79 14.57 -3.53
N SER A 47 7.36 15.73 -3.21
CA SER A 47 8.67 16.13 -3.76
C SER A 47 9.78 15.15 -3.38
N GLU A 48 9.86 14.74 -2.11
CA GLU A 48 10.85 13.77 -1.65
C GLU A 48 10.65 12.38 -2.26
N TYR A 49 9.40 11.96 -2.39
CA TYR A 49 9.03 10.73 -3.09
C TYR A 49 9.46 10.74 -4.56
N LEU A 50 9.16 11.82 -5.28
CA LEU A 50 9.51 11.96 -6.70
C LEU A 50 11.01 12.04 -6.90
N ARG A 51 11.75 12.71 -6.00
CA ARG A 51 13.21 12.78 -6.04
C ARG A 51 13.84 11.39 -6.00
N VAL A 52 13.46 10.57 -5.02
CA VAL A 52 13.97 9.19 -4.93
C VAL A 52 13.50 8.34 -6.12
N LEU A 53 12.28 8.55 -6.61
CA LEU A 53 11.77 7.85 -7.79
C LEU A 53 12.63 8.13 -9.04
N GLU A 54 12.99 9.39 -9.29
CA GLU A 54 13.85 9.72 -10.45
C GLU A 54 15.24 9.09 -10.31
N GLU A 55 15.84 9.10 -9.11
CA GLU A 55 17.14 8.45 -8.88
C GLU A 55 17.09 6.92 -9.15
N ILE A 56 16.02 6.22 -8.74
CA ILE A 56 15.90 4.78 -9.02
C ILE A 56 15.58 4.50 -10.49
N LYS A 57 14.87 5.39 -11.20
CA LYS A 57 14.59 5.23 -12.63
C LYS A 57 15.88 5.16 -13.43
N GLU A 58 16.82 6.03 -13.11
CA GLU A 58 18.14 6.04 -13.74
C GLU A 58 18.95 4.79 -13.38
N ARG A 59 19.09 4.49 -12.09
CA ARG A 59 19.98 3.42 -11.61
C ARG A 59 19.50 2.01 -11.95
N LEU A 60 18.20 1.75 -11.80
CA LEU A 60 17.59 0.45 -12.06
C LEU A 60 16.98 0.34 -13.47
N LYS A 61 17.09 1.40 -14.28
CA LYS A 61 16.52 1.48 -15.63
C LYS A 61 15.01 1.15 -15.62
N ILE A 62 14.27 1.82 -14.73
CA ILE A 62 12.82 1.70 -14.59
C ILE A 62 12.17 2.72 -15.54
N ASN A 63 11.18 2.29 -16.32
CA ASN A 63 10.46 3.16 -17.26
C ASN A 63 9.40 4.03 -16.56
N GLY A 64 8.83 3.53 -15.45
CA GLY A 64 7.84 4.27 -14.68
C GLY A 64 7.21 3.45 -13.57
N VAL A 65 6.17 4.02 -12.97
CA VAL A 65 5.40 3.42 -11.88
C VAL A 65 3.92 3.46 -12.25
N LEU A 66 3.22 2.34 -12.06
CA LEU A 66 1.78 2.26 -12.18
C LEU A 66 1.16 2.55 -10.82
N TYR A 67 0.26 3.54 -10.79
CA TYR A 67 -0.40 3.99 -9.58
C TYR A 67 -1.89 3.66 -9.64
N SER A 68 -2.49 3.43 -8.47
CA SER A 68 -3.94 3.52 -8.36
C SER A 68 -4.44 4.91 -8.78
N LYS A 69 -5.67 5.00 -9.31
CA LYS A 69 -6.29 6.28 -9.68
C LYS A 69 -6.28 7.29 -8.54
N GLU A 70 -6.47 6.79 -7.32
CA GLU A 70 -6.48 7.59 -6.09
C GLU A 70 -5.10 8.21 -5.83
N MET A 71 -4.06 7.37 -5.76
CA MET A 71 -2.70 7.82 -5.52
C MET A 71 -2.22 8.74 -6.65
N LYS A 72 -2.48 8.39 -7.92
CA LYS A 72 -2.11 9.23 -9.06
C LYS A 72 -2.74 10.61 -8.97
N SER A 73 -4.05 10.68 -8.73
CA SER A 73 -4.74 11.97 -8.61
C SER A 73 -4.25 12.79 -7.41
N PHE A 74 -3.81 12.16 -6.32
CA PHE A 74 -3.26 12.87 -5.17
C PHE A 74 -1.84 13.37 -5.43
N LEU A 75 -0.99 12.57 -6.09
CA LEU A 75 0.35 12.98 -6.52
C LEU A 75 0.30 14.18 -7.47
N ASP A 76 -0.67 14.20 -8.39
CA ASP A 76 -0.81 15.28 -9.39
C ASP A 76 -1.31 16.59 -8.76
N ASP A 77 -2.33 16.53 -7.90
CA ASP A 77 -2.87 17.69 -7.19
C ASP A 77 -3.61 17.25 -5.91
N PRO A 78 -2.95 17.32 -4.73
CA PRO A 78 -3.56 16.94 -3.46
C PRO A 78 -4.83 17.74 -3.13
N ARG A 79 -4.85 19.04 -3.44
CA ARG A 79 -5.97 19.94 -3.11
C ARG A 79 -7.19 19.55 -3.93
N ARG A 80 -7.03 19.45 -5.26
CA ARG A 80 -8.10 19.02 -6.17
C ARG A 80 -8.55 17.59 -5.88
N HIS A 81 -7.64 16.68 -5.49
CA HIS A 81 -8.00 15.33 -5.09
C HIS A 81 -8.97 15.33 -3.90
N LEU A 82 -8.70 16.12 -2.86
CA LEU A 82 -9.58 16.21 -1.69
C LEU A 82 -10.93 16.84 -2.03
N VAL A 83 -10.97 17.85 -2.92
CA VAL A 83 -12.23 18.45 -3.39
C VAL A 83 -13.15 17.41 -4.03
N LYS A 84 -12.60 16.46 -4.81
CA LYS A 84 -13.39 15.37 -5.40
C LYS A 84 -14.09 14.50 -4.34
N LYS A 85 -13.53 14.40 -3.13
CA LYS A 85 -14.12 13.62 -2.02
C LYS A 85 -15.37 14.28 -1.43
N LEU A 86 -15.52 15.59 -1.63
CA LEU A 86 -16.68 16.34 -1.19
C LEU A 86 -17.86 16.25 -2.16
N PHE A 87 -17.68 15.68 -3.36
CA PHE A 87 -18.69 15.70 -4.42
C PHE A 87 -20.07 15.20 -3.95
N ILE A 88 -20.13 13.99 -3.39
CA ILE A 88 -21.40 13.39 -2.94
C ILE A 88 -21.97 14.17 -1.74
N TYR A 89 -21.14 14.48 -0.74
CA TYR A 89 -21.60 15.16 0.48
C TYR A 89 -22.12 16.57 0.20
N TYR A 90 -21.44 17.32 -0.65
CA TYR A 90 -21.88 18.66 -1.04
C TYR A 90 -23.16 18.57 -1.87
N HIS A 91 -23.25 17.57 -2.75
CA HIS A 91 -24.47 17.30 -3.50
C HIS A 91 -25.66 16.99 -2.55
N ASP A 92 -25.44 16.21 -1.51
CA ASP A 92 -26.50 15.90 -0.54
C ASP A 92 -26.89 17.13 0.30
N LEU A 93 -25.94 18.04 0.58
CA LEU A 93 -26.20 19.31 1.24
C LEU A 93 -27.10 20.22 0.40
N ILE A 94 -26.80 20.42 -0.89
CA ILE A 94 -27.63 21.29 -1.76
C ILE A 94 -29.04 20.71 -1.97
N ARG A 95 -29.17 19.37 -1.98
CA ARG A 95 -30.46 18.66 -1.98
C ARG A 95 -31.13 18.65 -0.60
N GLY A 96 -30.49 19.23 0.42
CA GLY A 96 -30.82 19.21 1.86
C GLY A 96 -31.28 17.84 2.35
N ARG A 97 -30.56 16.80 1.92
CA ARG A 97 -30.60 15.47 2.52
C ARG A 97 -29.79 15.40 3.80
N ILE A 98 -28.81 16.28 3.94
CA ILE A 98 -27.99 16.45 5.14
C ILE A 98 -27.98 17.93 5.54
N THR A 99 -27.79 18.20 6.83
CA THR A 99 -27.60 19.56 7.33
C THR A 99 -26.18 20.06 7.09
N VAL A 100 -25.94 21.34 7.31
CA VAL A 100 -24.60 21.94 7.28
C VAL A 100 -23.66 21.27 8.28
N GLU A 101 -24.13 20.98 9.49
CA GLU A 101 -23.33 20.32 10.53
C GLU A 101 -22.92 18.90 10.10
N ASP A 102 -23.85 18.15 9.50
CA ASP A 102 -23.58 16.83 8.95
C ASP A 102 -22.58 16.89 7.79
N PHE A 103 -22.70 17.88 6.90
CA PHE A 103 -21.75 18.12 5.83
C PHE A 103 -20.35 18.42 6.38
N ILE A 104 -20.23 19.32 7.36
CA ILE A 104 -18.95 19.64 7.99
C ILE A 104 -18.32 18.39 8.59
N LYS A 105 -19.10 17.60 9.35
CA LYS A 105 -18.62 16.38 9.99
C LYS A 105 -18.18 15.32 8.98
N LYS A 106 -19.07 14.92 8.06
CA LYS A 106 -18.81 13.86 7.07
C LYS A 106 -17.75 14.29 6.05
N GLY A 107 -17.84 15.52 5.56
CA GLY A 107 -16.88 16.10 4.62
C GLY A 107 -15.48 16.17 5.21
N LYS A 108 -15.31 16.68 6.45
CA LYS A 108 -14.03 16.71 7.14
C LYS A 108 -13.46 15.30 7.34
N GLN A 109 -14.29 14.34 7.73
CA GLN A 109 -13.87 12.94 7.89
C GLN A 109 -13.40 12.34 6.56
N ALA A 110 -14.11 12.58 5.47
CA ALA A 110 -13.78 12.07 4.14
C ALA A 110 -12.43 12.61 3.64
N ILE A 111 -12.22 13.93 3.70
CA ILE A 111 -10.97 14.55 3.25
C ILE A 111 -9.80 14.14 4.16
N THR A 112 -10.00 14.06 5.47
CA THR A 112 -8.96 13.64 6.42
C THR A 112 -8.54 12.19 6.18
N SER A 113 -9.51 11.30 5.97
CA SER A 113 -9.23 9.87 5.75
C SER A 113 -8.52 9.64 4.41
N SER A 114 -8.97 10.35 3.36
CA SER A 114 -8.34 10.32 2.03
C SER A 114 -6.91 10.86 2.07
N PHE A 115 -6.69 12.00 2.74
CA PHE A 115 -5.35 12.57 2.94
C PHE A 115 -4.43 11.58 3.66
N ASN A 116 -4.83 11.08 4.84
CA ASN A 116 -3.99 10.18 5.62
C ASN A 116 -3.63 8.89 4.88
N SER A 117 -4.58 8.34 4.11
CA SER A 117 -4.37 7.11 3.34
C SER A 117 -3.37 7.31 2.20
N ASN A 118 -3.44 8.46 1.51
CA ASN A 118 -2.48 8.79 0.45
C ASN A 118 -1.09 9.11 1.02
N MET A 119 -1.00 9.86 2.12
CA MET A 119 0.28 10.16 2.78
C MET A 119 1.00 8.88 3.24
N ARG A 120 0.26 7.92 3.82
CA ARG A 120 0.80 6.59 4.14
C ARG A 120 1.37 5.89 2.90
N SER A 121 0.57 5.85 1.84
CA SER A 121 0.96 5.17 0.59
C SER A 121 2.22 5.78 -0.01
N ILE A 122 2.34 7.12 0.04
CA ILE A 122 3.55 7.85 -0.38
C ILE A 122 4.75 7.43 0.48
N TYR A 123 4.62 7.43 1.81
CA TYR A 123 5.75 7.12 2.69
C TYR A 123 6.23 5.66 2.58
N GLN A 124 5.30 4.72 2.47
CA GLN A 124 5.62 3.30 2.24
C GLN A 124 6.32 3.08 0.90
N SER A 125 5.83 3.75 -0.16
CA SER A 125 6.43 3.67 -1.49
C SER A 125 7.80 4.34 -1.54
N TRP A 126 7.96 5.49 -0.86
CA TRP A 126 9.25 6.15 -0.67
C TRP A 126 10.24 5.22 0.06
N GLY A 127 9.77 4.51 1.10
CA GLY A 127 10.56 3.54 1.84
C GLY A 127 11.04 2.37 0.98
N LEU A 128 10.14 1.78 0.17
CA LEU A 128 10.52 0.77 -0.82
C LEU A 128 11.61 1.32 -1.76
N PHE A 129 11.37 2.47 -2.39
CA PHE A 129 12.30 3.04 -3.37
C PHE A 129 13.64 3.42 -2.75
N SER A 130 13.64 3.86 -1.50
CA SER A 130 14.87 4.15 -0.75
C SER A 130 15.72 2.89 -0.51
N LEU A 131 15.09 1.76 -0.19
CA LEU A 131 15.81 0.48 -0.09
C LEU A 131 16.34 0.03 -1.44
N LEU A 132 15.55 0.17 -2.51
CA LEU A 132 15.96 -0.17 -3.87
C LEU A 132 17.13 0.71 -4.35
N LEU A 133 17.11 2.01 -4.02
CA LEU A 133 18.19 2.95 -4.31
C LEU A 133 19.50 2.49 -3.66
N LEU A 134 19.47 2.24 -2.35
CA LEU A 134 20.64 1.75 -1.60
C LEU A 134 21.14 0.38 -2.08
N LEU A 135 20.25 -0.51 -2.50
CA LEU A 135 20.63 -1.79 -3.12
C LEU A 135 21.29 -1.55 -4.49
N SER A 136 20.77 -0.63 -5.30
CA SER A 136 21.35 -0.31 -6.60
C SER A 136 22.77 0.28 -6.48
N GLU A 137 23.05 1.03 -5.40
CA GLU A 137 24.41 1.49 -5.05
C GLU A 137 25.38 0.33 -4.77
N ARG A 138 24.86 -0.85 -4.40
CA ARG A 138 25.62 -2.10 -4.17
C ARG A 138 25.62 -3.03 -5.39
N GLY A 139 25.27 -2.51 -6.57
CA GLY A 139 25.29 -3.27 -7.82
C GLY A 139 24.11 -4.23 -8.02
N TYR A 140 23.02 -4.07 -7.26
CA TYR A 140 21.78 -4.78 -7.52
C TYR A 140 21.07 -4.19 -8.73
N VAL A 141 20.53 -5.04 -9.58
CA VAL A 141 19.79 -4.66 -10.79
C VAL A 141 18.36 -5.17 -10.72
N LEU A 142 17.47 -4.52 -11.46
CA LEU A 142 16.08 -4.94 -11.60
C LEU A 142 15.99 -6.29 -12.33
N ILE A 143 15.33 -7.26 -11.71
CA ILE A 143 15.01 -8.57 -12.28
C ILE A 143 13.52 -8.61 -12.69
N TYR A 144 12.64 -8.18 -11.79
CA TYR A 144 11.19 -8.08 -12.02
C TYR A 144 10.70 -6.71 -11.55
N PRO A 145 9.76 -6.06 -12.27
CA PRO A 145 9.08 -6.56 -13.46
C PRO A 145 9.91 -6.42 -14.74
N GLU A 146 9.79 -7.39 -15.65
CA GLU A 146 10.55 -7.47 -16.91
C GLU A 146 10.23 -6.29 -17.85
N HIS A 147 8.98 -5.82 -17.81
CA HIS A 147 8.52 -4.65 -18.56
C HIS A 147 8.98 -3.31 -17.93
N ARG A 148 9.71 -3.34 -16.81
CA ARG A 148 10.33 -2.17 -16.15
C ARG A 148 9.34 -1.11 -15.68
N TYR A 149 8.07 -1.45 -15.46
CA TYR A 149 7.12 -0.58 -14.75
C TYR A 149 6.78 -1.17 -13.38
N ILE A 150 7.14 -0.49 -12.29
CA ILE A 150 6.80 -0.97 -10.95
C ILE A 150 5.31 -0.76 -10.72
N ASP A 151 4.59 -1.82 -10.37
CA ASP A 151 3.17 -1.75 -10.06
C ASP A 151 2.97 -1.49 -8.57
N LEU A 152 2.46 -0.31 -8.23
CA LEU A 152 1.98 0.05 -6.90
C LEU A 152 0.45 0.07 -6.83
N ASP A 153 -0.24 -0.21 -7.95
CA ASP A 153 -1.68 -0.34 -7.92
C ASP A 153 -2.09 -1.60 -7.14
N ARG A 154 -3.17 -1.40 -6.43
CA ARG A 154 -3.78 -2.31 -5.48
C ARG A 154 -4.74 -3.29 -6.17
N ASN A 155 -5.20 -2.95 -7.37
CA ASN A 155 -6.29 -3.61 -8.09
C ASN A 155 -5.83 -4.10 -9.46
N GLY A 156 -5.51 -5.39 -9.59
CA GLY A 156 -5.20 -5.96 -10.90
C GLY A 156 -4.66 -7.38 -10.83
N LYS A 157 -3.78 -7.65 -9.85
CA LYS A 157 -3.07 -8.94 -9.75
C LYS A 157 -3.84 -10.04 -9.00
N GLN A 158 -4.99 -9.71 -8.41
CA GLN A 158 -5.78 -10.67 -7.63
C GLN A 158 -6.52 -11.67 -8.52
N LYS A 159 -6.67 -11.43 -9.83
CA LYS A 159 -7.46 -12.32 -10.72
C LYS A 159 -6.77 -13.65 -11.03
N SER A 160 -5.46 -13.75 -10.85
CA SER A 160 -4.66 -14.90 -11.29
C SER A 160 -4.41 -15.95 -10.19
N GLY A 161 -4.99 -15.81 -9.00
CA GLY A 161 -4.81 -16.76 -7.91
C GLY A 161 -3.42 -16.74 -7.25
N ILE A 162 -2.55 -15.81 -7.65
CA ILE A 162 -1.19 -15.63 -7.15
C ILE A 162 -1.04 -14.28 -6.44
N ILE A 163 0.00 -14.17 -5.62
CA ILE A 163 0.44 -12.89 -5.05
C ILE A 163 1.89 -12.67 -5.49
N PRO A 164 2.13 -11.91 -6.57
CA PRO A 164 3.48 -11.65 -7.07
C PRO A 164 4.12 -10.44 -6.39
N PRO A 165 5.45 -10.30 -6.47
CA PRO A 165 6.17 -9.17 -5.88
C PRO A 165 5.79 -7.86 -6.59
N ASN A 166 6.06 -6.74 -5.92
CA ASN A 166 6.10 -5.43 -6.57
C ASN A 166 7.40 -5.29 -7.36
N VAL A 167 8.52 -5.75 -6.79
CA VAL A 167 9.86 -5.63 -7.37
C VAL A 167 10.72 -6.81 -6.94
N VAL A 168 11.56 -7.30 -7.84
CA VAL A 168 12.70 -8.15 -7.52
C VAL A 168 13.97 -7.47 -8.01
N VAL A 169 14.95 -7.33 -7.11
CA VAL A 169 16.31 -6.89 -7.48
C VAL A 169 17.31 -7.95 -7.08
N GLY A 170 18.40 -8.08 -7.83
CA GLY A 170 19.45 -9.03 -7.51
C GLY A 170 20.79 -8.65 -8.13
N ASN A 171 21.82 -9.32 -7.66
CA ASN A 171 23.15 -9.29 -8.24
C ASN A 171 23.62 -10.72 -8.52
N VAL A 172 24.92 -10.91 -8.69
CA VAL A 172 25.48 -12.24 -8.95
C VAL A 172 25.37 -13.19 -7.75
N PHE A 173 25.26 -12.67 -6.52
CA PHE A 173 25.31 -13.44 -5.29
C PHE A 173 23.92 -13.79 -4.74
N ASN A 174 22.97 -12.87 -4.83
CA ASN A 174 21.63 -13.07 -4.27
C ASN A 174 20.62 -12.12 -4.92
N SER A 175 19.36 -12.29 -4.54
CA SER A 175 18.26 -11.42 -4.92
C SER A 175 17.28 -11.25 -3.77
N PHE A 176 16.44 -10.22 -3.86
CA PHE A 176 15.39 -9.93 -2.90
C PHE A 176 14.10 -9.60 -3.63
N SER A 177 13.01 -10.18 -3.14
CA SER A 177 11.66 -9.97 -3.65
C SER A 177 10.84 -9.17 -2.64
N PHE A 178 10.31 -8.02 -3.07
CA PHE A 178 9.62 -7.05 -2.23
C PHE A 178 8.12 -7.06 -2.50
N PHE A 179 7.32 -7.14 -1.45
CA PHE A 179 5.87 -7.16 -1.50
C PHE A 179 5.31 -6.08 -0.57
N LEU A 180 4.73 -5.03 -1.14
CA LEU A 180 4.06 -3.94 -0.43
C LEU A 180 2.62 -4.31 -0.10
N GLU A 181 2.21 -4.00 1.13
CA GLU A 181 0.87 -4.20 1.66
C GLU A 181 0.31 -5.61 1.38
N ALA A 182 1.15 -6.62 1.56
CA ALA A 182 0.85 -8.03 1.36
C ALA A 182 0.79 -8.77 2.72
N PRO A 183 0.02 -9.86 2.84
CA PRO A 183 -0.79 -10.49 1.79
C PRO A 183 -2.15 -9.81 1.56
N ARG A 184 -2.68 -10.01 0.35
CA ARG A 184 -4.02 -9.56 -0.02
C ARG A 184 -4.87 -10.72 -0.50
N PRO A 185 -6.20 -10.64 -0.33
CA PRO A 185 -7.08 -11.65 -0.90
C PRO A 185 -6.89 -11.78 -2.40
N ILE A 186 -6.87 -13.01 -2.88
CA ILE A 186 -6.91 -13.35 -4.30
C ILE A 186 -8.38 -13.51 -4.75
N SER A 187 -8.63 -13.51 -6.05
CA SER A 187 -9.96 -13.74 -6.62
C SER A 187 -10.35 -15.22 -6.47
N TRP A 188 -11.65 -15.48 -6.44
CA TRP A 188 -12.25 -16.80 -6.32
C TRP A 188 -13.41 -16.90 -7.31
N GLU A 189 -13.62 -18.07 -7.92
CA GLU A 189 -14.65 -18.26 -8.93
C GLU A 189 -15.93 -18.87 -8.33
N ASP A 190 -15.79 -19.72 -7.31
CA ASP A 190 -16.92 -20.40 -6.67
C ASP A 190 -16.85 -20.45 -5.12
N GLY A 191 -17.87 -21.06 -4.51
CA GLY A 191 -17.96 -21.17 -3.05
C GLY A 191 -16.89 -22.05 -2.38
N LYS A 192 -16.28 -23.00 -3.12
CA LYS A 192 -15.18 -23.83 -2.61
C LYS A 192 -13.85 -23.07 -2.67
N ASP A 193 -13.66 -22.23 -3.69
CA ASP A 193 -12.54 -21.31 -3.77
C ASP A 193 -12.60 -20.25 -2.67
N LEU A 194 -13.80 -19.74 -2.36
CA LEU A 194 -13.98 -18.77 -1.28
C LEU A 194 -13.49 -19.30 0.08
N GLU A 195 -13.74 -20.56 0.41
CA GLU A 195 -13.29 -21.15 1.68
C GLU A 195 -11.75 -21.20 1.78
N LYS A 196 -11.06 -21.50 0.68
CA LYS A 196 -9.59 -21.48 0.60
C LYS A 196 -9.03 -20.07 0.69
N VAL A 197 -9.63 -19.14 -0.05
CA VAL A 197 -9.20 -17.74 -0.12
C VAL A 197 -9.52 -16.99 1.18
N TRP A 198 -10.51 -17.44 1.94
CA TRP A 198 -10.94 -16.82 3.19
C TRP A 198 -9.77 -16.61 4.17
N LYS A 199 -8.84 -17.55 4.22
CA LYS A 199 -7.65 -17.45 5.08
C LYS A 199 -6.91 -16.12 4.85
N PHE A 200 -6.83 -15.61 3.61
CA PHE A 200 -6.22 -14.32 3.30
C PHE A 200 -6.98 -13.10 3.83
N TYR A 201 -8.31 -13.18 3.95
CA TYR A 201 -9.12 -12.08 4.50
C TYR A 201 -8.92 -11.92 6.02
N SER A 202 -8.55 -13.00 6.72
CA SER A 202 -8.24 -12.99 8.15
C SER A 202 -6.78 -12.65 8.47
N LEU A 203 -5.90 -12.59 7.47
CA LEU A 203 -4.50 -12.31 7.73
C LEU A 203 -4.27 -10.85 8.12
N VAL A 204 -3.43 -10.67 9.14
CA VAL A 204 -2.87 -9.36 9.44
C VAL A 204 -1.94 -8.95 8.31
N ARG A 205 -1.95 -7.68 7.93
CA ARG A 205 -1.23 -7.19 6.75
C ARG A 205 -0.10 -6.27 7.16
N PRO A 206 1.15 -6.73 7.13
CA PRO A 206 2.30 -5.86 7.23
C PRO A 206 2.39 -4.90 6.05
N ASP A 207 3.07 -3.78 6.27
CA ASP A 207 3.27 -2.78 5.22
C ASP A 207 4.21 -3.30 4.13
N MET A 208 5.18 -4.15 4.46
CA MET A 208 6.03 -4.81 3.47
C MET A 208 6.57 -6.16 3.95
N LEU A 209 6.59 -7.13 3.05
CA LEU A 209 7.28 -8.41 3.20
C LEU A 209 8.49 -8.43 2.26
N ILE A 210 9.60 -9.01 2.72
CA ILE A 210 10.81 -9.22 1.91
C ILE A 210 11.18 -10.70 1.97
N TYR A 211 11.45 -11.28 0.80
CA TYR A 211 11.94 -12.64 0.64
C TYR A 211 13.36 -12.60 0.07
N GLU A 212 14.26 -13.43 0.61
CA GLU A 212 15.51 -13.76 -0.07
C GLU A 212 15.20 -14.66 -1.27
N GLY A 213 15.90 -14.45 -2.38
CA GLY A 213 15.67 -15.14 -3.63
C GLY A 213 14.69 -14.44 -4.57
N ILE A 214 14.42 -15.08 -5.71
CA ILE A 214 13.44 -14.64 -6.71
C ILE A 214 12.13 -15.35 -6.39
N GLU A 215 11.26 -14.68 -5.64
CA GLU A 215 9.96 -15.18 -5.24
C GLU A 215 8.89 -14.48 -6.06
N VAL A 216 8.32 -15.20 -7.02
CA VAL A 216 7.32 -14.66 -7.98
C VAL A 216 5.89 -14.94 -7.56
N ASP A 217 5.68 -15.79 -6.55
CA ASP A 217 4.37 -16.04 -5.94
C ASP A 217 4.51 -16.53 -4.48
N ILE A 218 3.92 -15.78 -3.55
CA ILE A 218 3.97 -16.12 -2.13
C ILE A 218 2.79 -16.97 -1.65
N VAL A 219 1.82 -17.29 -2.50
CA VAL A 219 0.66 -18.11 -2.09
C VAL A 219 1.12 -19.53 -1.70
N ASP A 220 0.65 -20.01 -0.54
CA ASP A 220 0.85 -21.39 -0.10
C ASP A 220 -0.36 -21.89 0.68
N PHE A 221 -1.29 -22.57 -0.01
CA PHE A 221 -2.50 -23.10 0.62
C PHE A 221 -2.26 -24.28 1.57
N ASN A 222 -1.09 -24.93 1.49
CA ASN A 222 -0.77 -26.10 2.28
C ASN A 222 -0.24 -25.72 3.67
N GLY A 223 0.22 -24.47 3.83
CA GLY A 223 0.66 -23.93 5.10
C GLY A 223 -0.49 -23.62 6.08
N ASP A 224 -0.13 -23.55 7.37
CA ASP A 224 -1.01 -23.05 8.44
C ASP A 224 -1.46 -21.60 8.14
N ILE A 225 -0.56 -20.83 7.55
CA ILE A 225 -0.79 -19.49 7.00
C ILE A 225 -0.76 -19.63 5.47
N PRO A 226 -1.72 -19.04 4.72
CA PRO A 226 -1.84 -19.22 3.27
C PRO A 226 -0.75 -18.48 2.45
N ILE A 227 0.40 -18.16 3.06
CA ILE A 227 1.57 -17.62 2.36
C ILE A 227 2.85 -18.31 2.82
N LYS A 228 3.83 -18.34 1.92
CA LYS A 228 5.22 -18.68 2.23
C LYS A 228 5.75 -17.77 3.34
N ARG A 229 6.56 -18.33 4.22
CA ARG A 229 7.22 -17.62 5.32
C ARG A 229 8.14 -16.49 4.78
N PRO A 230 7.89 -15.22 5.10
CA PRO A 230 8.78 -14.13 4.70
C PRO A 230 10.10 -14.19 5.46
N HIS A 231 11.18 -13.67 4.85
CA HIS A 231 12.47 -13.55 5.51
C HIS A 231 12.49 -12.33 6.43
N TYR A 232 11.90 -11.22 5.98
CA TYR A 232 11.80 -9.99 6.74
C TYR A 232 10.41 -9.38 6.63
N ILE A 233 10.01 -8.68 7.69
CA ILE A 233 8.80 -7.87 7.74
C ILE A 233 9.18 -6.45 8.07
N VAL A 234 8.64 -5.48 7.34
CA VAL A 234 8.88 -4.06 7.56
C VAL A 234 7.56 -3.33 7.81
N GLU A 235 7.55 -2.52 8.85
CA GLU A 235 6.46 -1.60 9.19
C GLU A 235 6.93 -0.16 9.03
N PHE A 236 6.18 0.65 8.31
CA PHE A 236 6.46 2.07 8.15
C PHE A 236 5.56 2.86 9.09
N LYS A 237 6.15 3.78 9.86
CA LYS A 237 5.44 4.60 10.83
C LYS A 237 5.59 6.08 10.48
N GLU A 238 4.62 6.57 9.71
CA GLU A 238 4.58 7.90 9.08
C GLU A 238 3.97 8.98 9.98
N LEU A 239 3.08 8.61 10.90
CA LEU A 239 2.33 9.56 11.71
C LEU A 239 3.10 9.99 12.95
N GLU A 240 2.90 11.24 13.37
CA GLU A 240 3.40 11.69 14.66
C GLU A 240 2.74 10.92 15.81
N ASN A 241 3.49 10.73 16.90
CA ASN A 241 3.02 10.04 18.10
C ASN A 241 2.42 8.65 17.83
N TRP A 242 2.83 7.99 16.74
CA TRP A 242 2.23 6.72 16.31
C TRP A 242 2.30 5.64 17.41
N TRP A 243 3.38 5.63 18.22
CA TRP A 243 3.55 4.69 19.34
C TRP A 243 2.53 4.87 20.46
N LYS A 244 1.91 6.05 20.60
CA LYS A 244 0.87 6.29 21.61
C LYS A 244 -0.47 5.66 21.21
N ARG A 245 -0.65 5.35 19.92
CA ARG A 245 -1.91 4.88 19.34
C ARG A 245 -2.21 3.43 19.70
N TRP A 246 -3.49 3.11 19.66
CA TRP A 246 -4.02 1.77 19.81
C TRP A 246 -4.49 1.26 18.45
N ARG A 247 -4.18 0.00 18.17
CA ARG A 247 -4.73 -0.76 17.06
C ARG A 247 -5.80 -1.69 17.61
N TYR A 248 -7.00 -1.59 17.05
CA TYR A 248 -8.12 -2.44 17.39
C TYR A 248 -8.08 -3.67 16.48
N LEU A 249 -7.89 -4.84 17.09
CA LEU A 249 -7.94 -6.15 16.45
C LEU A 249 -9.35 -6.69 16.67
N LYS A 250 -10.07 -6.94 15.58
CA LYS A 250 -11.33 -7.68 15.67
C LYS A 250 -10.98 -9.16 15.80
N ASP A 251 -11.57 -9.87 16.77
CA ASP A 251 -11.56 -11.33 16.78
C ASP A 251 -12.38 -11.80 15.56
N TYR A 252 -11.70 -12.41 14.58
CA TYR A 252 -12.33 -12.89 13.37
C TYR A 252 -12.59 -14.40 13.46
N LYS A 253 -13.87 -14.78 13.43
CA LYS A 253 -14.30 -16.15 13.16
C LYS A 253 -14.45 -16.32 11.63
N PRO A 254 -14.01 -17.43 11.02
CA PRO A 254 -14.20 -17.65 9.59
C PRO A 254 -15.68 -17.66 9.23
N LEU A 255 -16.10 -16.87 8.23
CA LEU A 255 -17.47 -16.87 7.73
C LEU A 255 -17.65 -18.06 6.77
N SER A 256 -18.79 -18.74 6.84
CA SER A 256 -19.18 -19.66 5.77
C SER A 256 -19.53 -18.88 4.49
N GLY A 257 -19.43 -19.52 3.31
CA GLY A 257 -19.81 -18.87 2.04
C GLY A 257 -21.26 -18.37 1.99
N ASN A 258 -22.18 -19.04 2.70
CA ASN A 258 -23.57 -18.60 2.85
C ASN A 258 -23.70 -17.37 3.75
N GLU A 259 -22.89 -17.29 4.81
CA GLU A 259 -22.84 -16.13 5.71
C GLU A 259 -22.30 -14.89 4.99
N TRP A 260 -21.29 -15.05 4.12
CA TRP A 260 -20.78 -13.98 3.27
C TRP A 260 -21.85 -13.49 2.27
N ARG A 261 -22.53 -14.41 1.56
CA ARG A 261 -23.63 -14.03 0.65
C ARG A 261 -24.73 -13.27 1.39
N ALA A 262 -25.09 -13.71 2.59
CA ALA A 262 -26.08 -13.02 3.41
C ALA A 262 -25.65 -11.61 3.83
N ARG A 263 -24.38 -11.41 4.22
CA ARG A 263 -23.83 -10.08 4.55
C ARG A 263 -23.69 -9.18 3.34
N TRP A 264 -23.30 -9.72 2.19
CA TRP A 264 -23.22 -8.97 0.93
C TRP A 264 -24.60 -8.54 0.43
N LEU A 265 -25.58 -9.46 0.45
CA LEU A 265 -26.99 -9.16 0.15
C LEU A 265 -27.55 -8.13 1.12
N LYS A 266 -27.20 -8.20 2.41
CA LYS A 266 -27.56 -7.20 3.41
C LYS A 266 -27.00 -5.82 3.04
N GLY A 267 -25.71 -5.70 2.78
CA GLY A 267 -25.11 -4.42 2.37
C GLY A 267 -25.69 -3.86 1.05
N LEU A 268 -26.06 -4.74 0.11
CA LEU A 268 -26.75 -4.36 -1.12
C LEU A 268 -28.17 -3.84 -0.82
N TYR A 269 -28.91 -4.52 0.06
CA TYR A 269 -30.25 -4.14 0.50
C TYR A 269 -30.25 -2.84 1.31
N GLU A 270 -29.29 -2.65 2.21
CA GLU A 270 -29.11 -1.41 2.98
C GLU A 270 -28.87 -0.23 2.02
N GLY A 271 -27.97 -0.38 1.04
CA GLY A 271 -27.72 0.63 0.02
C GLY A 271 -28.91 0.90 -0.91
N LEU A 272 -29.69 -0.13 -1.25
CA LEU A 272 -30.91 0.00 -2.08
C LEU A 272 -32.08 0.60 -1.29
N ALA A 273 -32.25 0.23 -0.02
CA ALA A 273 -33.31 0.74 0.85
C ALA A 273 -33.14 2.23 1.14
N GLU A 274 -31.90 2.70 1.31
CA GLU A 274 -31.56 4.13 1.43
C GLU A 274 -31.95 4.92 0.17
N VAL A 275 -31.77 4.34 -1.02
CA VAL A 275 -32.11 4.97 -2.31
C VAL A 275 -33.61 4.89 -2.61
N LEU A 276 -34.28 3.81 -2.22
CA LEU A 276 -35.67 3.50 -2.58
C LEU A 276 -36.69 3.86 -1.49
N GLY A 277 -36.26 4.29 -0.31
CA GLY A 277 -37.14 4.67 0.80
C GLY A 277 -37.98 3.51 1.35
N VAL A 278 -37.53 2.27 1.18
CA VAL A 278 -38.23 1.05 1.60
C VAL A 278 -37.80 0.68 3.01
N LYS A 279 -38.75 0.35 3.89
CA LYS A 279 -38.44 -0.09 5.26
C LYS A 279 -37.66 -1.40 5.25
N GLU A 280 -36.62 -1.44 6.06
CA GLU A 280 -35.74 -2.59 6.27
C GLU A 280 -36.56 -3.85 6.62
N LYS A 281 -36.40 -4.94 5.86
CA LYS A 281 -36.87 -6.26 6.31
C LYS A 281 -35.90 -6.78 7.36
N GLU A 282 -36.39 -7.53 8.35
CA GLU A 282 -35.58 -8.18 9.38
C GLU A 282 -34.54 -9.11 8.73
N LEU A 283 -33.31 -8.61 8.59
CA LEU A 283 -32.16 -9.37 8.12
C LEU A 283 -31.48 -10.05 9.30
N PRO A 284 -30.89 -11.25 9.11
CA PRO A 284 -30.20 -11.96 10.17
C PRO A 284 -29.08 -11.10 10.79
N SER A 285 -29.05 -11.04 12.12
CA SER A 285 -28.00 -10.40 12.90
C SER A 285 -26.85 -11.39 13.12
N PHE A 286 -25.62 -10.90 13.05
CA PHE A 286 -24.43 -11.70 13.31
C PHE A 286 -23.72 -11.14 14.53
N SER A 287 -23.29 -11.99 15.46
CA SER A 287 -22.54 -11.55 16.64
C SER A 287 -21.15 -11.07 16.23
N GLU A 288 -20.80 -9.84 16.65
CA GLU A 288 -19.42 -9.34 16.55
C GLU A 288 -18.59 -9.93 17.70
N GLY A 289 -17.39 -10.43 17.40
CA GLY A 289 -16.45 -10.91 18.42
C GLY A 289 -15.92 -9.78 19.31
N GLU A 290 -15.32 -10.12 20.44
CA GLU A 290 -14.69 -9.13 21.32
C GLU A 290 -13.54 -8.41 20.61
N THR A 291 -13.51 -7.07 20.71
CA THR A 291 -12.45 -6.27 20.10
C THR A 291 -11.26 -6.18 21.07
N LYS A 292 -10.14 -6.82 20.72
CA LYS A 292 -8.88 -6.69 21.45
C LYS A 292 -8.15 -5.44 20.97
N ARG A 293 -7.41 -4.76 21.86
CA ARG A 293 -6.58 -3.62 21.49
C ARG A 293 -5.12 -3.91 21.79
N VAL A 294 -4.25 -3.57 20.86
CA VAL A 294 -2.80 -3.66 21.01
C VAL A 294 -2.20 -2.28 20.77
N LYS A 295 -1.09 -1.96 21.44
CA LYS A 295 -0.35 -0.74 21.14
C LYS A 295 0.24 -0.82 19.73
N GLU A 296 0.22 0.27 18.97
CA GLU A 296 0.69 0.28 17.59
C GLU A 296 2.16 -0.19 17.47
N TYR A 297 3.01 0.14 18.45
CA TYR A 297 4.41 -0.29 18.48
C TYR A 297 4.63 -1.77 18.79
N LYS A 298 3.61 -2.46 19.30
CA LYS A 298 3.62 -3.92 19.53
C LYS A 298 3.09 -4.70 18.33
N VAL A 299 2.59 -4.04 17.28
CA VAL A 299 2.04 -4.70 16.09
C VAL A 299 3.09 -5.54 15.37
N ILE A 300 4.34 -5.08 15.30
CA ILE A 300 5.42 -5.83 14.68
C ILE A 300 5.71 -7.16 15.42
N GLU A 301 5.54 -7.20 16.75
CA GLU A 301 5.68 -8.42 17.54
C GLU A 301 4.57 -9.43 17.22
N LEU A 302 3.34 -8.96 17.02
CA LEU A 302 2.24 -9.80 16.53
C LEU A 302 2.56 -10.40 15.15
N TYR A 303 3.13 -9.59 14.24
CA TYR A 303 3.52 -10.07 12.91
C TYR A 303 4.63 -11.10 13.00
N LYS A 304 5.59 -10.91 13.91
CA LYS A 304 6.63 -11.89 14.17
C LYS A 304 6.08 -13.20 14.73
N ALA A 305 5.11 -13.14 15.65
CA ALA A 305 4.50 -14.34 16.21
C ALA A 305 3.73 -15.15 15.14
N ILE A 306 3.04 -14.45 14.23
CA ILE A 306 2.26 -15.05 13.15
C ILE A 306 3.17 -15.59 12.06
N TYR A 307 3.93 -14.72 11.40
CA TYR A 307 4.68 -15.07 10.19
C TYR A 307 6.08 -15.64 10.47
N ARG A 308 6.58 -15.50 11.70
CA ARG A 308 7.89 -15.99 12.14
C ARG A 308 9.05 -15.56 11.21
N PRO A 309 9.20 -14.30 10.78
CA PRO A 309 10.32 -13.91 9.92
C PRO A 309 11.68 -14.06 10.63
N LYS A 310 12.79 -13.98 9.88
CA LYS A 310 14.14 -13.89 10.48
C LYS A 310 14.25 -12.64 11.35
N LYS A 311 13.83 -11.47 10.83
CA LYS A 311 13.76 -10.21 11.59
C LYS A 311 12.52 -9.39 11.24
N GLY A 312 12.04 -8.63 12.23
CA GLY A 312 11.10 -7.54 12.01
C GLY A 312 11.83 -6.20 11.95
N MET A 313 11.31 -5.25 11.20
CA MET A 313 11.89 -3.91 11.07
C MET A 313 10.81 -2.86 11.23
N VAL A 314 11.11 -1.79 11.95
CA VAL A 314 10.23 -0.63 12.11
C VAL A 314 10.99 0.58 11.62
N ILE A 315 10.43 1.26 10.61
CA ILE A 315 10.99 2.48 10.04
C ILE A 315 10.11 3.63 10.50
N SER A 316 10.60 4.42 11.45
CA SER A 316 9.86 5.57 11.96
C SER A 316 10.30 6.86 11.29
N ARG A 317 9.35 7.61 10.75
CA ARG A 317 9.61 8.94 10.17
C ARG A 317 10.07 9.94 11.22
N VAL A 318 9.57 9.81 12.44
CA VAL A 318 9.77 10.76 13.54
C VAL A 318 10.53 10.08 14.67
N SER A 319 11.20 10.85 15.53
CA SER A 319 11.85 10.30 16.72
C SER A 319 10.85 9.58 17.62
N VAL A 320 11.20 8.39 18.07
CA VAL A 320 10.42 7.56 18.99
C VAL A 320 10.88 7.77 20.44
N ASP A 321 9.93 7.74 21.39
CA ASP A 321 10.22 7.84 22.83
C ASP A 321 11.14 6.70 23.30
N SER A 322 12.10 6.99 24.19
CA SER A 322 13.11 6.02 24.65
C SER A 322 12.50 4.76 25.27
N THR A 323 11.42 4.91 26.03
CA THR A 323 10.71 3.78 26.66
C THR A 323 10.15 2.80 25.63
N VAL A 324 9.73 3.29 24.47
CA VAL A 324 9.24 2.45 23.37
C VAL A 324 10.41 1.76 22.68
N LYS A 325 11.57 2.42 22.55
CA LYS A 325 12.80 1.82 22.00
C LYS A 325 13.26 0.64 22.85
N GLU A 326 13.22 0.79 24.16
CA GLU A 326 13.60 -0.24 25.13
C GLU A 326 12.57 -1.38 25.20
N ASP A 327 11.28 -1.09 25.02
CA ASP A 327 10.19 -2.08 25.04
C ASP A 327 10.02 -2.82 23.69
N LEU A 328 10.76 -2.47 22.63
CA LEU A 328 10.70 -3.25 21.39
C LEU A 328 11.37 -4.61 21.59
N GLY A 329 10.61 -5.69 21.33
CA GLY A 329 11.09 -7.06 21.53
C GLY A 329 12.34 -7.42 20.72
N GLU A 330 13.07 -8.41 21.22
CA GLU A 330 14.29 -8.93 20.61
C GLU A 330 14.09 -9.32 19.13
N GLY A 331 15.10 -9.07 18.28
CA GLY A 331 15.05 -9.36 16.85
C GLY A 331 14.14 -8.42 16.05
N ILE A 332 13.89 -7.20 16.55
CA ILE A 332 13.29 -6.09 15.82
C ILE A 332 14.36 -5.01 15.63
N ILE A 333 14.54 -4.56 14.39
CA ILE A 333 15.41 -3.42 14.06
C ILE A 333 14.54 -2.18 13.99
N LEU A 334 14.78 -1.21 14.87
CA LEU A 334 14.17 0.11 14.78
C LEU A 334 15.13 1.07 14.06
N VAL A 335 14.67 1.65 12.95
CA VAL A 335 15.33 2.80 12.33
C VAL A 335 14.52 4.04 12.65
N ASP A 336 15.11 4.94 13.43
CA ASP A 336 14.42 6.06 14.05
C ASP A 336 14.71 7.42 13.39
N ASP A 337 13.77 8.36 13.52
CA ASP A 337 13.84 9.73 12.98
C ASP A 337 14.23 9.78 11.49
N VAL A 338 13.70 8.86 10.69
CA VAL A 338 14.11 8.68 9.29
C VAL A 338 13.77 9.88 8.41
N ARG A 339 12.65 10.57 8.70
CA ARG A 339 12.12 11.67 7.88
C ARG A 339 12.08 11.24 6.41
N PHE A 340 12.81 11.90 5.52
CA PHE A 340 12.97 11.52 4.12
C PHE A 340 14.45 11.31 3.75
N ASP A 341 15.29 10.94 4.73
CA ASP A 341 16.69 10.61 4.49
C ASP A 341 16.85 9.11 4.25
N TYR A 342 16.97 8.72 2.97
CA TYR A 342 17.15 7.32 2.61
C TYR A 342 18.45 6.73 3.18
N ASN A 343 19.48 7.54 3.48
CA ASN A 343 20.74 7.04 4.02
C ASN A 343 20.56 6.39 5.39
N LYS A 344 19.55 6.79 6.17
CA LYS A 344 19.23 6.17 7.44
C LYS A 344 18.76 4.71 7.29
N LEU A 345 18.35 4.29 6.09
CA LEU A 345 17.96 2.90 5.81
C LEU A 345 19.16 1.99 5.46
N LYS A 346 20.41 2.50 5.48
CA LYS A 346 21.61 1.70 5.20
C LYS A 346 21.74 0.49 6.11
N ASP A 347 21.34 0.59 7.37
CA ASP A 347 21.42 -0.52 8.31
C ASP A 347 20.47 -1.67 7.95
N ILE A 348 19.32 -1.35 7.36
CA ILE A 348 18.41 -2.37 6.80
C ILE A 348 19.09 -3.07 5.62
N VAL A 349 19.68 -2.32 4.70
CA VAL A 349 20.37 -2.92 3.54
C VAL A 349 21.61 -3.72 3.96
N ASN A 350 22.33 -3.26 4.99
CA ASN A 350 23.39 -4.03 5.63
C ASN A 350 22.86 -5.36 6.15
N GLU A 351 21.76 -5.35 6.92
CA GLU A 351 21.14 -6.57 7.42
C GLU A 351 20.72 -7.53 6.31
N LEU A 352 20.07 -7.03 5.25
CA LEU A 352 19.66 -7.86 4.11
C LEU A 352 20.88 -8.51 3.44
N THR A 353 21.98 -7.78 3.31
CA THR A 353 23.17 -8.22 2.56
C THR A 353 24.22 -8.94 3.41
N TYR A 354 24.12 -8.87 4.75
CA TYR A 354 25.11 -9.40 5.70
C TYR A 354 25.32 -10.91 5.59
N THR A 355 24.26 -11.67 5.34
CA THR A 355 24.27 -13.15 5.39
C THR A 355 25.00 -13.81 4.22
N ASN A 356 25.53 -13.05 3.26
CA ASN A 356 26.12 -13.58 2.03
C ASN A 356 27.64 -13.39 1.97
N SER A 357 28.35 -13.79 3.04
CA SER A 357 29.77 -14.09 2.94
C SER A 357 30.01 -15.13 1.84
N VAL A 358 31.17 -15.02 1.19
CA VAL A 358 31.64 -15.71 -0.03
C VAL A 358 31.55 -17.26 0.01
N GLU A 359 31.11 -17.85 1.12
CA GLU A 359 31.11 -19.30 1.37
C GLU A 359 30.02 -20.08 0.61
N ASN A 360 28.96 -19.43 0.10
CA ASN A 360 27.85 -20.09 -0.62
C ASN A 360 27.69 -19.62 -2.08
N VAL A 361 28.77 -19.19 -2.73
CA VAL A 361 28.72 -18.77 -4.14
C VAL A 361 28.81 -19.99 -5.05
N ASP A 362 27.76 -20.30 -5.81
CA ASP A 362 27.85 -21.28 -6.89
C ASP A 362 28.70 -20.70 -8.03
N ILE A 363 29.97 -21.11 -8.06
CA ILE A 363 30.96 -20.70 -9.06
C ILE A 363 30.46 -20.97 -10.48
N ARG A 364 29.65 -22.01 -10.70
CA ARG A 364 29.10 -22.32 -12.03
C ARG A 364 28.07 -21.29 -12.46
N GLU A 365 27.18 -20.89 -11.56
CA GLU A 365 26.21 -19.83 -11.82
C GLU A 365 26.91 -18.49 -12.08
N LEU A 366 27.96 -18.19 -11.29
CA LEU A 366 28.75 -16.97 -11.46
C LEU A 366 29.48 -16.95 -12.81
N ALA A 367 30.09 -18.07 -13.20
CA ALA A 367 30.75 -18.24 -14.50
C ALA A 367 29.76 -18.11 -15.65
N TYR A 368 28.55 -18.67 -15.51
CA TYR A 368 27.49 -18.54 -16.50
C TYR A 368 27.01 -17.09 -16.65
N LYS A 369 26.74 -16.40 -15.54
CA LYS A 369 26.38 -14.96 -15.55
C LYS A 369 27.49 -14.10 -16.15
N PHE A 370 28.75 -14.39 -15.86
CA PHE A 370 29.91 -13.71 -16.47
C PHE A 370 30.00 -13.95 -17.97
N ALA A 371 29.81 -15.19 -18.44
CA ALA A 371 29.79 -15.49 -19.86
C ALA A 371 28.64 -14.76 -20.57
N LEU A 372 27.46 -14.68 -19.95
CA LEU A 372 26.31 -13.94 -20.48
C LEU A 372 26.54 -12.42 -20.52
N SER A 373 27.16 -11.83 -19.50
CA SER A 373 27.45 -10.38 -19.50
C SER A 373 28.44 -9.99 -20.60
N LYS A 374 29.32 -10.92 -20.98
CA LYS A 374 30.25 -10.78 -22.10
C LYS A 374 29.67 -11.21 -23.46
N ARG A 375 28.42 -11.67 -23.50
CA ARG A 375 27.79 -12.15 -24.74
C ARG A 375 27.80 -11.08 -25.82
N ASP A 376 27.43 -9.84 -25.51
CA ASP A 376 27.32 -8.80 -26.55
C ASP A 376 28.71 -8.37 -27.07
N GLU A 377 29.72 -8.30 -26.19
CA GLU A 377 31.13 -8.12 -26.58
C GLU A 377 31.62 -9.28 -27.47
N PHE A 378 31.30 -10.51 -27.09
CA PHE A 378 31.65 -11.71 -27.85
C PHE A 378 30.97 -11.78 -29.21
N MET A 379 29.68 -11.42 -29.29
CA MET A 379 28.92 -11.34 -30.54
C MET A 379 29.45 -10.22 -31.45
N ALA A 380 29.86 -9.08 -30.87
CA ALA A 380 30.52 -8.01 -31.62
C ALA A 380 31.88 -8.45 -32.16
N TRP A 381 32.66 -9.18 -31.35
CA TRP A 381 33.92 -9.77 -31.77
C TRP A 381 33.72 -10.80 -32.89
N LEU A 382 32.78 -11.74 -32.77
CA LEU A 382 32.46 -12.72 -33.83
C LEU A 382 32.09 -12.03 -35.16
N LYS A 383 31.27 -10.98 -35.11
CA LYS A 383 30.94 -10.16 -36.28
C LYS A 383 32.19 -9.49 -36.87
N SER A 384 33.11 -8.98 -36.04
CA SER A 384 34.38 -8.40 -36.50
C SER A 384 35.28 -9.44 -37.20
N GLN A 385 35.14 -10.72 -36.86
CA GLN A 385 35.85 -11.83 -37.50
C GLN A 385 35.13 -12.38 -38.73
N GLY A 386 34.03 -11.76 -39.18
CA GLY A 386 33.25 -12.21 -40.34
C GLY A 386 32.39 -13.44 -40.08
N ILE A 387 32.22 -13.85 -38.82
CA ILE A 387 31.41 -15.00 -38.43
C ILE A 387 29.99 -14.50 -38.10
N SER A 388 29.03 -14.77 -38.98
CA SER A 388 27.60 -14.56 -38.66
C SER A 388 26.97 -15.86 -38.19
N LEU A 389 26.63 -15.94 -36.91
CA LEU A 389 25.73 -16.98 -36.41
C LEU A 389 24.30 -16.59 -36.79
N SER A 390 23.69 -17.35 -37.72
CA SER A 390 22.23 -17.39 -37.82
C SER A 390 21.70 -18.14 -36.60
N LEU A 391 20.90 -17.47 -35.78
CA LEU A 391 20.12 -18.15 -34.74
C LEU A 391 19.03 -19.00 -35.38
#